data_AF-A0A9D6RVG3-F1
#
_entry.id   AF-A0A9D6RVG3-F1
#
_cell.length_a   1.000
_cell.length_b   1.000
_cell.length_c   1.000
_cell.angle_alpha   90.00
_cell.angle_beta   90.00
_cell.angle_gamma   90.00
#
_symmetry.space_group_name_H-M   'P 1'
#
loop_
_entity.id
_entity.type
_entity.pdbx_description
1 polymer ?
#
loop_
_entity_poly.entity_id
_entity_poly.type
_entity_poly.pdbx_seq_one_letter_code
_entity_poly.pdbx_strand_id
1 'polypeptide(L)'
;MKYTVTRPCLSSGTIRLLRYLAPHFPSSGNVVFLDGEREVQAKIEGEVITGLGGFYTQYQVAVNDELIIEPLSQGRYQLQVRTRAKQAPRPTEPEPPVTRRREPATRAAPLKEKAEKAPPTKEIPPEALAATEPEAFAGSSRTDLLREAPALREWGFVVSEEGRGLLLSAEAGRRGYRAILWPLETVVNWPDLIELRRLTRCQYLGIYGPAKELAHLTEQAKLARASLWPMGAFARLKELAAKVPIGPLELREIFEEAGLTDAGLQAIESRTEEMLAHKGTFSGVIAALSQIKPGSIFLLEDLVNLQGERGATREAISRILDDLCGTPYFFLRRTNPGEYYLARPVLQLLHGLESYAKSLKEGLTQLS
;
A
#
# COMPACT_ATOMS: atom_id res chain seq x y z
N MET A 1 18.59 18.93 -2.52
CA MET A 1 18.67 17.61 -1.85
C MET A 1 17.44 17.43 -0.96
N LYS A 2 16.94 16.21 -0.74
CA LYS A 2 15.73 15.98 0.05
C LYS A 2 16.04 15.23 1.34
N TYR A 3 15.34 15.53 2.42
CA TYR A 3 15.45 14.84 3.70
C TYR A 3 14.07 14.61 4.31
N THR A 4 13.71 13.37 4.61
CA THR A 4 12.43 13.04 5.25
C THR A 4 12.54 13.16 6.77
N VAL A 5 11.66 13.97 7.37
CA VAL A 5 11.65 14.22 8.80
C VAL A 5 11.06 13.03 9.55
N THR A 6 11.78 12.53 10.55
CA THR A 6 11.35 11.41 11.40
C THR A 6 11.01 11.87 12.81
N ARG A 7 10.30 11.05 13.61
CA ARG A 7 9.97 11.37 15.01
C ARG A 7 11.18 11.81 15.84
N PRO A 8 12.34 11.12 15.79
CA PRO A 8 13.54 11.55 16.52
C PRO A 8 13.98 12.96 16.13
N CYS A 9 13.94 13.31 14.84
CA CYS A 9 14.34 14.63 14.34
C CYS A 9 13.53 15.76 14.98
N LEU A 10 12.21 15.59 15.09
CA LEU A 10 11.32 16.57 15.70
C LEU A 10 11.54 16.68 17.21
N SER A 11 11.73 15.55 17.91
CA SER A 11 11.91 15.54 19.36
C SER A 11 13.25 16.15 19.81
N SER A 12 14.32 15.99 19.03
CA SER A 12 15.65 16.51 19.37
C SER A 12 16.02 17.79 18.61
N GLY A 13 15.19 18.25 17.66
CA GLY A 13 15.50 19.40 16.83
C GLY A 13 16.74 19.20 15.95
N THR A 14 16.96 17.97 15.48
CA THR A 14 18.17 17.57 14.75
C THR A 14 17.87 17.01 13.37
N ILE A 15 18.87 17.01 12.49
CA ILE A 15 18.92 16.19 11.26
C ILE A 15 20.09 15.23 11.40
N ARG A 16 19.86 13.95 11.10
CA ARG A 16 20.94 12.98 10.95
C ARG A 16 21.26 12.82 9.47
N LEU A 17 22.43 13.27 9.05
CA LEU A 17 22.88 13.21 7.68
C LEU A 17 22.96 11.76 7.21
N LEU A 18 22.17 11.45 6.19
CA LEU A 18 22.21 10.17 5.50
C LEU A 18 23.45 10.12 4.60
N ARG A 19 23.90 8.91 4.22
CA ARG A 19 25.11 8.70 3.41
C ARG A 19 25.19 9.54 2.13
N TYR A 20 24.05 9.90 1.54
CA TYR A 20 23.99 10.72 0.33
C TYR A 20 24.00 12.24 0.61
N LEU A 21 23.70 12.67 1.84
CA LEU A 21 23.77 14.08 2.25
C LEU A 21 25.13 14.43 2.86
N ALA A 22 25.76 13.49 3.57
CA ALA A 22 27.03 13.70 4.26
C ALA A 22 28.13 14.38 3.41
N PRO A 23 28.33 14.04 2.12
CA PRO A 23 29.35 14.70 1.29
C PRO A 23 29.12 16.19 1.02
N HIS A 24 27.91 16.70 1.26
CA HIS A 24 27.53 18.10 0.98
C HIS A 24 27.66 19.01 2.21
N PHE A 25 28.05 18.45 3.37
CA PHE A 25 28.19 19.17 4.62
C PHE A 25 29.62 19.05 5.17
N PRO A 26 30.12 20.07 5.91
CA PRO A 26 31.42 19.98 6.57
C PRO A 26 31.35 18.94 7.71
N SER A 27 32.46 18.25 7.99
CA SER A 27 32.48 17.19 9.00
C SER A 27 32.29 17.68 10.44
N SER A 28 32.52 18.98 10.70
CA SER A 28 32.19 19.66 11.96
C SER A 28 32.17 21.18 11.77
N GLY A 29 31.44 21.89 12.63
CA GLY A 29 31.43 23.37 12.66
C GLY A 29 30.04 23.98 12.74
N ASN A 30 29.95 25.29 12.45
CA ASN A 30 28.68 25.99 12.37
C ASN A 30 28.20 26.05 10.93
N VAL A 31 26.91 25.84 10.71
CA VAL A 31 26.25 25.95 9.42
C VAL A 31 25.03 26.86 9.55
N VAL A 32 24.69 27.57 8.49
CA VAL A 32 23.54 28.47 8.46
C VAL A 32 22.53 27.96 7.44
N PHE A 33 21.29 27.79 7.88
CA PHE A 33 20.17 27.50 7.00
C PHE A 33 19.39 28.78 6.73
N LEU A 34 19.17 29.08 5.45
CA LEU A 34 18.38 30.20 4.97
C LEU A 34 16.97 29.72 4.63
N ASP A 35 16.00 30.35 5.28
CA ASP A 35 14.59 30.13 5.07
C ASP A 35 14.00 31.46 4.55
N GLY A 36 14.02 31.61 3.21
CA GLY A 36 13.78 32.90 2.57
C GLY A 36 14.85 33.93 2.97
N GLU A 37 14.45 34.94 3.76
CA GLU A 37 15.33 36.01 4.27
C GLU A 37 15.84 35.75 5.70
N ARG A 38 15.43 34.64 6.35
CA ARG A 38 15.79 34.37 7.74
C ARG A 38 16.95 33.38 7.86
N GLU A 39 17.86 33.68 8.78
CA GLU A 39 18.98 32.80 9.10
C GLU A 39 18.67 31.93 10.33
N VAL A 40 18.81 30.62 10.17
CA VAL A 40 18.74 29.61 11.25
C VAL A 40 20.14 29.09 11.48
N GLN A 41 20.71 29.39 12.65
CA GLN A 41 22.03 28.89 13.05
C GLN A 41 21.93 27.44 13.51
N ALA A 42 22.76 26.59 12.96
CA ALA A 42 22.84 25.18 13.30
C ALA A 42 24.30 24.74 13.48
N LYS A 43 24.51 23.68 14.25
CA LYS A 43 25.84 23.12 14.49
C LYS A 43 25.90 21.70 13.96
N ILE A 44 26.96 21.39 13.22
CA ILE A 44 27.24 20.05 12.75
C ILE A 44 28.37 19.42 13.56
N GLU A 45 28.10 18.21 14.06
CA GLU A 45 29.05 17.36 14.76
C GLU A 45 28.97 15.95 14.17
N GLY A 46 29.93 15.60 13.32
CA GLY A 46 29.93 14.34 12.58
C GLY A 46 28.74 14.27 11.61
N GLU A 47 27.87 13.29 11.80
CA GLU A 47 26.68 13.08 10.95
C GLU A 47 25.41 13.76 11.51
N VAL A 48 25.51 14.57 12.57
CA VAL A 48 24.34 15.16 13.22
C VAL A 48 24.39 16.68 13.14
N ILE A 49 23.31 17.27 12.63
CA ILE A 49 23.06 18.70 12.64
C ILE A 49 22.05 19.00 13.75
N THR A 50 22.36 19.97 14.59
CA THR A 50 21.57 20.39 15.75
C THR A 50 21.17 21.87 15.60
N GLY A 51 20.09 22.31 16.27
CA GLY A 51 19.64 23.71 16.24
C GLY A 51 18.43 23.98 15.33
N LEU A 52 17.77 22.94 14.82
CA LEU A 52 16.65 23.06 13.89
C LEU A 52 15.26 23.00 14.57
N GLY A 53 15.22 22.86 15.89
CA GLY A 53 13.97 22.76 16.65
C GLY A 53 13.04 23.95 16.44
N GLY A 54 13.57 25.19 16.49
CA GLY A 54 12.77 26.40 16.27
C GLY A 54 12.16 26.46 14.87
N PHE A 55 12.91 26.01 13.86
CA PHE A 55 12.42 25.91 12.47
C PHE A 55 11.27 24.90 12.36
N TYR A 56 11.38 23.72 13.00
CA TYR A 56 10.31 22.71 12.98
C TYR A 56 9.02 23.20 13.63
N THR A 57 9.11 23.90 14.75
CA THR A 57 7.95 24.48 15.44
C THR A 57 7.29 25.56 14.58
N GLN A 58 8.08 26.45 13.98
CA GLN A 58 7.57 27.55 13.17
C GLN A 58 6.80 27.06 11.94
N TYR A 59 7.32 26.05 11.24
CA TYR A 59 6.70 25.50 10.03
C TYR A 59 5.74 24.33 10.30
N GLN A 60 5.46 24.03 11.57
CA GLN A 60 4.61 22.92 12.00
C GLN A 60 4.97 21.58 11.31
N VAL A 61 6.28 21.36 11.16
CA VAL A 61 6.82 20.22 10.41
C VAL A 61 6.39 18.92 11.09
N ALA A 62 5.80 18.03 10.32
CA ALA A 62 5.29 16.75 10.77
C ALA A 62 6.24 15.60 10.39
N VAL A 63 6.01 14.44 11.01
CA VAL A 63 6.69 13.21 10.63
C VAL A 63 6.31 12.89 9.18
N ASN A 64 7.31 12.53 8.39
CA ASN A 64 7.24 12.27 6.95
C ASN A 64 7.12 13.50 6.04
N ASP A 65 7.21 14.72 6.57
CA ASP A 65 7.41 15.90 5.71
C ASP A 65 8.82 15.89 5.09
N GLU A 66 8.94 16.49 3.92
CA GLU A 66 10.22 16.58 3.20
C GLU A 66 10.86 17.96 3.39
N LEU A 67 12.08 18.00 3.91
CA LEU A 67 12.94 19.16 3.84
C LEU A 67 13.72 19.14 2.53
N ILE A 68 13.64 20.23 1.79
CA ILE A 68 14.45 20.47 0.60
C ILE A 68 15.62 21.36 1.05
N ILE A 69 16.83 20.83 0.92
CA ILE A 69 18.08 21.49 1.28
C ILE A 69 18.87 21.76 0.00
N GLU A 70 19.17 23.03 -0.27
CA GLU A 70 19.97 23.44 -1.44
C GLU A 70 21.26 24.13 -0.98
N PRO A 71 22.44 23.72 -1.46
CA PRO A 71 23.69 24.35 -1.07
C PRO A 71 23.84 25.68 -1.79
N LEU A 72 24.06 26.78 -1.06
CA LEU A 72 24.25 28.11 -1.63
C LEU A 72 25.73 28.48 -1.70
N SER A 73 26.46 28.28 -0.60
CA SER A 73 27.90 28.47 -0.49
C SER A 73 28.44 27.60 0.66
N GLN A 74 29.76 27.54 0.85
CA GLN A 74 30.33 26.70 1.91
C GLN A 74 29.75 27.07 3.29
N GLY A 75 29.11 26.09 3.95
CA GLY A 75 28.49 26.27 5.25
C GLY A 75 27.14 27.00 5.24
N ARG A 76 26.59 27.35 4.07
CA ARG A 76 25.28 28.03 3.92
C ARG A 76 24.35 27.25 2.99
N TYR A 77 23.15 26.98 3.47
CA TYR A 77 22.17 26.13 2.78
C TYR A 77 20.80 26.80 2.76
N GLN A 78 20.06 26.75 1.66
CA GLN A 78 18.65 27.07 1.66
C GLN A 78 17.85 25.88 2.18
N LEU A 79 16.85 26.15 3.03
CA LEU A 79 15.98 25.16 3.64
C LEU A 79 14.53 25.49 3.32
N GLN A 80 13.80 24.55 2.72
CA GLN A 80 12.37 24.66 2.44
C GLN A 80 11.63 23.43 2.94
N VAL A 81 10.41 23.60 3.46
CA VAL A 81 9.55 22.48 3.84
C VAL A 81 8.54 22.22 2.74
N ARG A 82 8.51 21.00 2.23
CA ARG A 82 7.41 20.50 1.41
C ARG A 82 6.51 19.66 2.31
N THR A 83 5.48 20.31 2.83
CA THR A 83 4.46 19.62 3.62
C THR A 83 3.67 18.69 2.72
N ARG A 84 3.46 17.44 3.16
CA ARG A 84 2.47 16.58 2.52
C ARG A 84 1.12 17.05 3.05
N ALA A 85 0.40 17.84 2.25
CA ALA A 85 -0.82 18.55 2.62
C ALA A 85 -1.65 17.79 3.68
N LYS A 86 -1.66 18.29 4.91
CA LYS A 86 -2.73 17.99 5.87
C LYS A 86 -4.00 18.51 5.21
N GLN A 87 -5.01 17.66 5.01
CA GLN A 87 -6.37 18.12 4.77
C GLN A 87 -6.68 19.18 5.82
N ALA A 88 -6.98 20.40 5.37
CA ALA A 88 -7.24 21.52 6.26
C ALA A 88 -8.41 21.18 7.20
N PRO A 89 -8.37 21.60 8.48
CA PRO A 89 -9.55 21.55 9.33
C PRO A 89 -10.63 22.42 8.67
N ARG A 90 -11.83 21.85 8.54
CA ARG A 90 -13.00 22.54 7.98
C ARG A 90 -13.22 23.85 8.76
N PRO A 91 -13.40 25.01 8.09
CA PRO A 91 -13.65 26.28 8.77
C PRO A 91 -14.90 26.19 9.64
N THR A 92 -14.77 26.56 10.91
CA THR A 92 -15.92 26.78 11.79
C THR A 92 -16.63 28.03 11.29
N GLU A 93 -17.81 27.85 10.70
CA GLU A 93 -18.66 28.96 10.29
C GLU A 93 -19.32 29.61 11.53
N PRO A 94 -19.49 30.94 11.59
CA PRO A 94 -19.82 31.66 12.81
C PRO A 94 -21.28 31.48 13.21
N GLU A 95 -21.53 31.25 14.51
CA GLU A 95 -22.88 31.33 15.08
C GLU A 95 -23.46 32.74 14.95
N PRO A 96 -24.68 32.91 14.40
CA PRO A 96 -25.43 34.14 14.54
C PRO A 96 -26.13 34.23 15.90
N PRO A 97 -26.40 35.46 16.39
CA PRO A 97 -26.63 35.73 17.81
C PRO A 97 -28.06 35.41 18.28
N VAL A 98 -28.11 35.09 19.57
CA VAL A 98 -29.27 34.90 20.43
C VAL A 98 -30.32 36.01 20.29
N THR A 99 -31.58 35.63 20.09
CA THR A 99 -32.73 36.41 20.58
C THR A 99 -33.71 35.55 21.38
N ARG A 100 -34.22 36.18 22.43
CA ARG A 100 -34.85 35.60 23.62
C ARG A 100 -36.32 35.19 23.42
N ARG A 101 -36.66 34.04 24.03
CA ARG A 101 -37.78 33.79 24.97
C ARG A 101 -39.23 33.75 24.42
N ARG A 102 -39.86 32.57 24.49
CA ARG A 102 -41.00 32.21 25.38
C ARG A 102 -41.47 30.76 25.13
N GLU A 103 -41.51 29.95 26.19
CA GLU A 103 -42.39 28.78 26.36
C GLU A 103 -43.84 29.23 26.70
N PRO A 104 -44.87 28.35 26.85
CA PRO A 104 -44.95 26.88 26.65
C PRO A 104 -46.18 26.42 25.83
N ALA A 105 -46.26 25.13 25.45
CA ALA A 105 -47.44 24.24 25.63
C ALA A 105 -47.51 23.04 24.64
N THR A 106 -47.46 21.84 25.23
CA THR A 106 -48.38 20.70 25.03
C THR A 106 -48.45 19.94 23.69
N ARG A 107 -47.77 18.77 23.70
CA ARG A 107 -48.23 17.41 23.31
C ARG A 107 -49.09 17.22 22.04
N ALA A 108 -48.49 16.64 20.99
CA ALA A 108 -49.11 15.62 20.12
C ALA A 108 -48.03 14.80 19.38
N ALA A 109 -48.35 13.54 19.09
CA ALA A 109 -47.46 12.44 18.69
C ALA A 109 -46.74 12.61 17.33
N PRO A 110 -45.61 11.89 17.07
CA PRO A 110 -45.06 11.79 15.73
C PRO A 110 -45.66 10.61 14.95
N LEU A 111 -46.30 10.95 13.83
CA LEU A 111 -46.49 10.08 12.67
C LEU A 111 -45.13 9.78 12.03
N LYS A 112 -44.98 8.53 11.56
CA LYS A 112 -43.89 8.05 10.73
C LYS A 112 -43.94 8.73 9.35
N GLU A 113 -42.80 9.23 8.84
CA GLU A 113 -42.42 8.94 7.44
C GLU A 113 -40.92 9.20 7.15
N LYS A 114 -40.28 8.11 6.68
CA LYS A 114 -39.18 7.99 5.70
C LYS A 114 -37.93 8.88 5.85
N ALA A 115 -36.91 8.30 6.50
CA ALA A 115 -35.52 8.52 6.13
C ALA A 115 -35.15 7.59 4.96
N GLU A 116 -34.69 8.21 3.89
CA GLU A 116 -34.12 7.60 2.68
C GLU A 116 -32.77 6.97 3.04
N LYS A 117 -32.67 5.66 2.80
CA LYS A 117 -31.52 4.82 3.16
C LYS A 117 -30.33 5.10 2.23
N ALA A 118 -29.20 5.47 2.83
CA ALA A 118 -27.89 5.14 2.28
C ALA A 118 -27.74 3.61 2.14
N PRO A 119 -27.03 3.11 1.12
CA PRO A 119 -26.87 1.67 0.92
C PRO A 119 -26.07 1.04 2.08
N PRO A 120 -26.49 -0.13 2.59
CA PRO A 120 -25.84 -0.76 3.73
C PRO A 120 -24.48 -1.33 3.34
N THR A 121 -23.47 -0.98 4.12
CA THR A 121 -22.27 -1.81 4.32
C THR A 121 -22.75 -3.22 4.63
N LYS A 122 -22.49 -4.16 3.73
CA LYS A 122 -22.64 -5.59 4.03
C LYS A 122 -21.52 -5.94 5.01
N GLU A 123 -21.77 -5.73 6.29
CA GLU A 123 -21.13 -6.54 7.33
C GLU A 123 -21.52 -7.99 7.02
N ILE A 124 -20.56 -8.74 6.49
CA ILE A 124 -20.68 -10.18 6.39
C ILE A 124 -20.63 -10.68 7.84
N PRO A 125 -21.66 -11.38 8.33
CA PRO A 125 -21.62 -11.95 9.68
C PRO A 125 -20.39 -12.86 9.81
N PRO A 126 -19.75 -12.96 10.99
CA PRO A 126 -18.62 -13.87 11.24
C PRO A 126 -18.94 -15.34 10.95
N GLU A 127 -20.22 -15.66 10.73
CA GLU A 127 -20.76 -16.95 10.34
C GLU A 127 -20.46 -17.34 8.88
N ALA A 128 -20.17 -16.40 7.98
CA ALA A 128 -19.91 -16.71 6.57
C ALA A 128 -18.52 -17.30 6.29
N LEU A 129 -17.51 -16.99 7.11
CA LEU A 129 -16.23 -17.73 7.07
C LEU A 129 -16.33 -19.10 7.76
N ALA A 130 -17.23 -19.24 8.75
CA ALA A 130 -17.47 -20.52 9.42
C ALA A 130 -18.19 -21.53 8.52
N ALA A 131 -19.03 -21.06 7.58
CA ALA A 131 -19.85 -21.92 6.72
C ALA A 131 -19.08 -22.69 5.62
N THR A 132 -17.77 -22.46 5.47
CA THR A 132 -16.90 -23.20 4.51
C THR A 132 -15.90 -24.13 5.20
N GLU A 133 -16.00 -24.30 6.53
CA GLU A 133 -15.19 -25.28 7.25
C GLU A 133 -16.01 -26.57 7.40
N PRO A 134 -15.57 -27.72 6.83
CA PRO A 134 -16.24 -28.98 7.06
C PRO A 134 -16.19 -29.31 8.56
N GLU A 135 -17.34 -29.67 9.15
CA GLU A 135 -17.56 -30.01 10.57
C GLU A 135 -16.81 -31.27 11.07
N ALA A 136 -15.66 -31.63 10.49
CA ALA A 136 -14.85 -32.75 10.94
C ALA A 136 -13.36 -32.47 10.67
N PHE A 137 -12.75 -31.60 11.46
CA PHE A 137 -11.31 -31.37 11.37
C PHE A 137 -10.55 -32.12 12.47
N ALA A 138 -10.19 -33.37 12.17
CA ALA A 138 -9.29 -34.20 12.98
C ALA A 138 -7.81 -34.03 12.56
N GLY A 139 -7.47 -32.91 11.90
CA GLY A 139 -6.10 -32.56 11.51
C GLY A 139 -5.43 -31.69 12.58
N SER A 140 -4.17 -31.99 12.90
CA SER A 140 -3.32 -31.06 13.67
C SER A 140 -2.98 -29.87 12.77
N SER A 141 -3.22 -28.63 13.24
CA SER A 141 -2.90 -27.41 12.47
C SER A 141 -1.44 -27.33 12.02
N ARG A 142 -0.54 -28.12 12.61
CA ARG A 142 0.83 -28.29 12.13
C ARG A 142 0.89 -28.96 10.76
N THR A 143 0.20 -30.09 10.58
CA THR A 143 0.21 -30.81 9.30
C THR A 143 -0.38 -29.94 8.20
N ASP A 144 -1.42 -29.18 8.52
CA ASP A 144 -2.04 -28.27 7.56
C ASP A 144 -1.14 -27.08 7.24
N LEU A 145 -0.48 -26.49 8.24
CA LEU A 145 0.51 -25.46 7.98
C LEU A 145 1.64 -25.94 7.05
N LEU A 146 2.15 -27.16 7.26
CA LEU A 146 3.17 -27.75 6.37
C LEU A 146 2.67 -27.93 4.94
N ARG A 147 1.38 -28.24 4.74
CA ARG A 147 0.76 -28.32 3.40
C ARG A 147 0.72 -26.97 2.68
N GLU A 148 0.80 -25.87 3.40
CA GLU A 148 0.83 -24.52 2.82
C GLU A 148 2.22 -24.06 2.40
N ALA A 149 3.28 -24.78 2.78
CA ALA A 149 4.66 -24.43 2.42
C ALA A 149 4.92 -24.28 0.90
N PRO A 150 4.37 -25.13 0.01
CA PRO A 150 4.53 -24.97 -1.44
C PRO A 150 3.96 -23.65 -1.96
N ALA A 151 2.76 -23.26 -1.54
CA ALA A 151 2.14 -22.00 -1.95
C ALA A 151 2.98 -20.79 -1.52
N LEU A 152 3.51 -20.81 -0.30
CA LEU A 152 4.40 -19.76 0.20
C LEU A 152 5.71 -19.66 -0.62
N ARG A 153 6.25 -20.80 -1.10
CA ARG A 153 7.40 -20.78 -2.01
C ARG A 153 7.06 -20.21 -3.39
N GLU A 154 5.90 -20.54 -3.94
CA GLU A 154 5.41 -19.98 -5.21
C GLU A 154 5.23 -18.46 -5.13
N TRP A 155 4.85 -17.94 -3.96
CA TRP A 155 4.78 -16.50 -3.69
C TRP A 155 6.13 -15.83 -3.45
N GLY A 156 7.24 -16.58 -3.54
CA GLY A 156 8.60 -16.05 -3.46
C GLY A 156 9.23 -16.03 -2.07
N PHE A 157 8.68 -16.77 -1.09
CA PHE A 157 9.37 -17.00 0.18
C PHE A 157 10.36 -18.16 0.10
N VAL A 158 11.50 -18.00 0.76
CA VAL A 158 12.34 -19.13 1.14
C VAL A 158 11.76 -19.71 2.43
N VAL A 159 11.24 -20.94 2.35
CA VAL A 159 10.53 -21.61 3.44
C VAL A 159 11.38 -22.74 4.04
N SER A 160 11.70 -22.60 5.32
CA SER A 160 12.38 -23.60 6.14
C SER A 160 11.51 -23.98 7.34
N GLU A 161 11.58 -25.23 7.79
CA GLU A 161 10.90 -25.68 9.00
C GLU A 161 11.71 -25.30 10.25
N GLU A 162 11.05 -24.74 11.26
CA GLU A 162 11.68 -24.38 12.53
C GLU A 162 10.82 -24.93 13.68
N GLY A 163 11.27 -26.04 14.27
CA GLY A 163 10.50 -26.78 15.27
C GLY A 163 9.17 -27.29 14.71
N ARG A 164 8.08 -26.61 15.06
CA ARG A 164 6.72 -26.93 14.59
C ARG A 164 6.17 -25.91 13.60
N GLY A 165 6.82 -24.77 13.47
CA GLY A 165 6.41 -23.68 12.59
C GLY A 165 7.15 -23.67 11.26
N LEU A 166 6.73 -22.75 10.41
CA LEU A 166 7.42 -22.41 9.17
C LEU A 166 8.13 -21.07 9.35
N LEU A 167 9.44 -21.08 9.17
CA LEU A 167 10.26 -19.89 9.02
C LEU A 167 10.24 -19.45 7.55
N LEU A 168 9.70 -18.26 7.33
CA LEU A 168 9.57 -17.60 6.03
C LEU A 168 10.62 -16.51 5.92
N SER A 169 11.46 -16.57 4.90
CA SER A 169 12.43 -15.53 4.58
C SER A 169 12.08 -14.90 3.23
N ALA A 170 11.74 -13.62 3.27
CA ALA A 170 11.53 -12.79 2.09
C ALA A 170 12.86 -12.14 1.69
N GLU A 171 13.50 -12.61 0.63
CA GLU A 171 14.79 -12.09 0.15
C GLU A 171 14.62 -10.82 -0.72
N ALA A 172 13.80 -9.88 -0.27
CA ALA A 172 13.50 -8.63 -0.98
C ALA A 172 14.60 -7.55 -0.81
N GLY A 173 15.87 -7.98 -0.76
CA GLY A 173 17.04 -7.10 -0.58
C GLY A 173 16.94 -6.24 0.69
N ARG A 174 16.96 -4.91 0.52
CA ARG A 174 16.88 -3.95 1.65
C ARG A 174 15.55 -3.96 2.40
N ARG A 175 14.49 -4.51 1.78
CA ARG A 175 13.16 -4.66 2.39
C ARG A 175 12.87 -6.12 2.73
N GLY A 176 13.88 -6.98 2.70
CA GLY A 176 13.74 -8.36 3.10
C GLY A 176 13.37 -8.47 4.57
N TYR A 177 12.62 -9.50 4.90
CA TYR A 177 12.16 -9.76 6.25
C TYR A 177 12.02 -11.24 6.53
N ARG A 178 11.97 -11.59 7.82
CA ARG A 178 11.72 -12.95 8.30
C ARG A 178 10.47 -12.98 9.16
N ALA A 179 9.62 -13.94 8.89
CA ALA A 179 8.41 -14.21 9.64
C ALA A 179 8.35 -15.68 10.06
N ILE A 180 7.79 -15.98 11.21
CA ILE A 180 7.46 -17.36 11.61
C ILE A 180 5.95 -17.50 11.61
N LEU A 181 5.44 -18.51 10.90
CA LEU A 181 4.08 -18.99 11.08
C LEU A 181 4.11 -20.19 12.02
N TRP A 182 3.36 -20.13 13.10
CA TRP A 182 3.30 -21.16 14.12
C TRP A 182 1.90 -21.76 14.17
N PRO A 183 1.75 -23.10 14.15
CA PRO A 183 0.44 -23.72 14.19
C PRO A 183 -0.19 -23.62 15.59
N LEU A 184 -1.50 -23.40 15.65
CA LEU A 184 -2.30 -23.49 16.86
C LEU A 184 -2.55 -24.97 17.20
N GLU A 185 -2.39 -25.36 18.46
CA GLU A 185 -2.70 -26.73 18.90
C GLU A 185 -3.77 -26.76 19.98
N THR A 186 -3.50 -26.18 21.15
CA THR A 186 -4.45 -26.14 22.27
C THR A 186 -4.24 -24.91 23.14
N VAL A 187 -3.00 -24.63 23.52
CA VAL A 187 -2.62 -23.41 24.26
C VAL A 187 -1.39 -22.80 23.62
N VAL A 188 -1.43 -21.49 23.40
CA VAL A 188 -0.29 -20.74 22.88
C VAL A 188 0.62 -20.34 24.05
N ASN A 189 1.84 -20.87 24.08
CA ASN A 189 2.87 -20.41 25.01
C ASN A 189 3.57 -19.16 24.44
N TRP A 190 2.98 -17.99 24.70
CA TRP A 190 3.49 -16.70 24.19
C TRP A 190 4.96 -16.42 24.57
N PRO A 191 5.41 -16.61 25.83
CA PRO A 191 6.83 -16.48 26.18
C PRO A 191 7.78 -17.27 25.28
N ASP A 192 7.49 -18.55 25.04
CA ASP A 192 8.34 -19.41 24.21
C ASP A 192 8.39 -18.93 22.76
N LEU A 193 7.26 -18.46 22.22
CA LEU A 193 7.20 -17.93 20.85
C LEU A 193 7.93 -16.60 20.69
N ILE A 194 7.90 -15.76 21.72
CA ILE A 194 8.65 -14.49 21.73
C ILE A 194 10.15 -14.79 21.80
N GLU A 195 10.58 -15.74 22.62
CA GLU A 195 11.98 -16.18 22.66
C GLU A 195 12.40 -16.84 21.34
N LEU A 196 11.56 -17.69 20.74
CA LEU A 196 11.82 -18.28 19.43
C LEU A 196 12.03 -17.19 18.36
N ARG A 197 11.16 -16.17 18.33
CA ARG A 197 11.29 -15.03 17.42
C ARG A 197 12.62 -14.30 17.61
N ARG A 198 13.08 -14.14 18.86
CA ARG A 198 14.36 -13.51 19.19
C ARG A 198 15.54 -14.35 18.71
N LEU A 199 15.52 -15.66 18.95
CA LEU A 199 16.59 -16.60 18.56
C LEU A 199 16.75 -16.71 17.04
N THR A 200 15.63 -16.78 16.32
CA THR A 200 15.58 -16.90 14.85
C THR A 200 15.75 -15.56 14.13
N ARG A 201 15.82 -14.45 14.87
CA ARG A 201 15.90 -13.06 14.38
C ARG A 201 14.72 -12.68 13.48
N CYS A 202 13.54 -13.22 13.76
CA CYS A 202 12.33 -12.94 12.98
C CYS A 202 11.71 -11.59 13.37
N GLN A 203 11.30 -10.83 12.38
CA GLN A 203 10.61 -9.56 12.62
C GLN A 203 9.13 -9.77 12.88
N TYR A 204 8.53 -10.82 12.35
CA TYR A 204 7.09 -11.08 12.50
C TYR A 204 6.82 -12.48 13.03
N LEU A 205 5.73 -12.59 13.76
CA LEU A 205 5.18 -13.84 14.27
C LEU A 205 3.73 -13.92 13.79
N GLY A 206 3.31 -15.08 13.29
CA GLY A 206 1.93 -15.36 12.93
C GLY A 206 1.48 -16.68 13.53
N ILE A 207 0.22 -16.75 13.98
CA ILE A 207 -0.41 -17.96 14.50
C ILE A 207 -1.40 -18.47 13.47
N TYR A 208 -1.22 -19.71 13.02
CA TYR A 208 -2.04 -20.37 11.99
C TYR A 208 -2.98 -21.39 12.63
N GLY A 209 -4.27 -21.34 12.31
CA GLY A 209 -5.24 -22.25 12.90
C GLY A 209 -6.70 -21.94 12.55
N PRO A 210 -7.66 -22.65 13.15
CA PRO A 210 -9.09 -22.45 12.89
C PRO A 210 -9.55 -21.03 13.26
N ALA A 211 -10.44 -20.44 12.46
CA ALA A 211 -10.85 -19.05 12.65
C ALA A 211 -11.48 -18.80 14.04
N LYS A 212 -12.33 -19.73 14.49
CA LYS A 212 -13.02 -19.65 15.78
C LYS A 212 -12.05 -19.62 16.96
N GLU A 213 -11.00 -20.45 16.92
CA GLU A 213 -10.02 -20.53 18.00
C GLU A 213 -9.08 -19.32 18.02
N LEU A 214 -8.66 -18.85 16.84
CA LEU A 214 -7.82 -17.65 16.72
C LEU A 214 -8.56 -16.38 17.21
N ALA A 215 -9.88 -16.29 17.00
CA ALA A 215 -10.67 -15.15 17.45
C ALA A 215 -10.54 -14.91 18.97
N HIS A 216 -10.46 -15.99 19.77
CA HIS A 216 -10.25 -15.90 21.23
C HIS A 216 -8.87 -15.37 21.62
N LEU A 217 -7.89 -15.44 20.72
CA LEU A 217 -6.50 -15.04 20.96
C LEU A 217 -6.19 -13.62 20.50
N THR A 218 -7.16 -12.89 19.93
CA THR A 218 -6.97 -11.56 19.32
C THR A 218 -6.25 -10.57 20.23
N GLU A 219 -6.68 -10.43 21.49
CA GLU A 219 -6.07 -9.46 22.42
C GLU A 219 -4.66 -9.89 22.86
N GLN A 220 -4.44 -11.18 23.07
CA GLN A 220 -3.11 -11.71 23.43
C GLN A 220 -2.12 -11.57 22.25
N ALA A 221 -2.58 -11.83 21.03
CA ALA A 221 -1.79 -11.68 19.82
C ALA A 221 -1.35 -10.23 19.60
N LYS A 222 -2.25 -9.26 19.84
CA LYS A 222 -1.90 -7.83 19.79
C LYS A 222 -0.77 -7.47 20.78
N LEU A 223 -0.86 -7.97 22.02
CA LEU A 223 0.18 -7.73 23.04
C LEU A 223 1.52 -8.36 22.65
N ALA A 224 1.51 -9.56 22.08
CA ALA A 224 2.70 -10.25 21.60
C ALA A 224 3.23 -9.74 20.25
N ARG A 225 2.54 -8.78 19.62
CA ARG A 225 2.78 -8.33 18.23
C ARG A 225 2.85 -9.51 17.27
N ALA A 226 1.85 -10.38 17.38
CA ALA A 226 1.63 -11.53 16.53
C ALA A 226 0.40 -11.29 15.64
N SER A 227 0.48 -11.81 14.43
CA SER A 227 -0.60 -11.79 13.44
C SER A 227 -1.39 -13.09 13.50
N LEU A 228 -2.69 -13.05 13.22
CA LEU A 228 -3.54 -14.24 13.17
C LEU A 228 -3.77 -14.67 11.73
N TRP A 229 -3.65 -15.96 11.45
CA TRP A 229 -3.74 -16.53 10.10
C TRP A 229 -4.76 -17.67 10.06
N PRO A 230 -6.06 -17.35 9.97
CA PRO A 230 -7.11 -18.35 9.83
C PRO A 230 -6.90 -19.22 8.60
N MET A 231 -7.14 -20.53 8.76
CA MET A 231 -6.99 -21.50 7.67
C MET A 231 -7.88 -21.17 6.47
N GLY A 232 -9.16 -20.86 6.69
CA GLY A 232 -10.08 -20.47 5.62
C GLY A 232 -9.65 -19.19 4.90
N ALA A 233 -9.13 -18.21 5.63
CA ALA A 233 -8.61 -16.98 5.04
C ALA A 233 -7.34 -17.25 4.20
N PHE A 234 -6.47 -18.17 4.65
CA PHE A 234 -5.30 -18.59 3.88
C PHE A 234 -5.70 -19.31 2.57
N ALA A 235 -6.72 -20.17 2.63
CA ALA A 235 -7.28 -20.82 1.44
C ALA A 235 -7.79 -19.77 0.44
N ARG A 236 -8.52 -18.76 0.94
CA ARG A 236 -8.99 -17.66 0.10
C ARG A 236 -7.85 -16.83 -0.50
N LEU A 237 -6.79 -16.58 0.27
CA LEU A 237 -5.60 -15.90 -0.23
C LEU A 237 -4.94 -16.66 -1.40
N LYS A 238 -4.90 -18.01 -1.36
CA LYS A 238 -4.43 -18.83 -2.48
C LYS A 238 -5.24 -18.62 -3.75
N GLU A 239 -6.57 -18.54 -3.64
CA GLU A 239 -7.43 -18.28 -4.80
C GLU A 239 -7.18 -16.90 -5.42
N LEU A 240 -6.89 -15.89 -4.59
CA LEU A 240 -6.56 -14.54 -5.05
C LEU A 240 -5.17 -14.50 -5.71
N ALA A 241 -4.18 -15.15 -5.10
CA ALA A 241 -2.81 -15.23 -5.61
C ALA A 241 -2.72 -15.94 -6.97
N ALA A 242 -3.67 -16.83 -7.28
CA ALA A 242 -3.77 -17.45 -8.61
C ALA A 242 -4.16 -16.45 -9.73
N LYS A 243 -4.81 -15.32 -9.39
CA LYS A 243 -5.30 -14.32 -10.36
C LYS A 243 -4.37 -13.13 -10.51
N VAL A 244 -3.71 -12.75 -9.42
CA VAL A 244 -2.84 -11.58 -9.31
C VAL A 244 -1.57 -11.99 -8.57
N PRO A 245 -0.38 -11.55 -9.01
CA PRO A 245 0.85 -11.85 -8.30
C PRO A 245 0.79 -11.21 -6.90
N ILE A 246 0.66 -12.05 -5.87
CA ILE A 246 0.79 -11.68 -4.46
C ILE A 246 2.17 -12.14 -4.03
N GLY A 247 3.01 -11.21 -3.57
CA GLY A 247 4.38 -11.47 -3.16
C GLY A 247 4.64 -11.16 -1.68
N PRO A 248 5.90 -11.28 -1.24
CA PRO A 248 6.25 -11.09 0.17
C PRO A 248 6.06 -9.63 0.62
N LEU A 249 6.21 -8.67 -0.30
CA LEU A 249 6.08 -7.26 0.07
C LEU A 249 4.65 -6.89 0.44
N GLU A 250 3.66 -7.49 -0.24
CA GLU A 250 2.23 -7.38 0.05
C GLU A 250 1.90 -8.08 1.37
N LEU A 251 2.39 -9.31 1.57
CA LEU A 251 2.08 -10.05 2.80
C LEU A 251 2.72 -9.45 4.05
N ARG A 252 3.78 -8.64 3.91
CA ARG A 252 4.39 -7.92 5.03
C ARG A 252 3.42 -6.99 5.74
N GLU A 253 2.57 -6.28 4.99
CA GLU A 253 1.56 -5.37 5.57
C GLU A 253 0.59 -6.18 6.45
N ILE A 254 0.21 -7.39 6.01
CA ILE A 254 -0.63 -8.32 6.77
C ILE A 254 0.07 -8.77 8.07
N PHE A 255 1.38 -9.04 8.01
CA PHE A 255 2.17 -9.39 9.19
C PHE A 255 2.39 -8.22 10.16
N GLU A 256 2.45 -6.99 9.66
CA GLU A 256 2.53 -5.75 10.45
C GLU A 256 1.21 -5.44 11.15
N GLU A 257 0.11 -5.72 10.48
CA GLU A 257 -1.25 -5.61 11.00
C GLU A 257 -1.65 -6.86 11.81
N ALA A 258 -2.92 -6.95 12.20
CA ALA A 258 -3.44 -8.04 13.04
C ALA A 258 -3.48 -9.41 12.34
N GLY A 259 -2.92 -9.54 11.13
CA GLY A 259 -2.92 -10.77 10.33
C GLY A 259 -4.03 -10.86 9.30
N LEU A 260 -4.21 -12.07 8.76
CA LEU A 260 -5.20 -12.42 7.74
C LEU A 260 -6.60 -12.59 8.35
N THR A 261 -6.98 -11.65 9.21
CA THR A 261 -8.35 -11.53 9.74
C THR A 261 -9.28 -10.98 8.65
N ASP A 262 -10.58 -10.90 8.91
CA ASP A 262 -11.57 -10.41 7.93
C ASP A 262 -11.18 -9.07 7.30
N ALA A 263 -10.69 -8.13 8.11
CA ALA A 263 -10.23 -6.83 7.62
C ALA A 263 -8.99 -6.94 6.73
N GLY A 264 -8.01 -7.76 7.12
CA GLY A 264 -6.79 -7.99 6.34
C GLY A 264 -7.08 -8.69 5.01
N LEU A 265 -7.98 -9.68 5.02
CA LEU A 265 -8.42 -10.37 3.81
C LEU A 265 -9.20 -9.44 2.88
N GLN A 266 -10.14 -8.65 3.41
CA GLN A 266 -10.91 -7.66 2.63
C GLN A 266 -10.01 -6.61 1.98
N ALA A 267 -8.93 -6.18 2.65
CA ALA A 267 -7.96 -5.26 2.08
C ALA A 267 -7.26 -5.85 0.85
N ILE A 268 -6.86 -7.13 0.93
CA ILE A 268 -6.25 -7.85 -0.21
C ILE A 268 -7.26 -8.08 -1.33
N GLU A 269 -8.50 -8.45 -0.98
CA GLU A 269 -9.57 -8.65 -1.96
C GLU A 269 -9.86 -7.34 -2.70
N SER A 270 -10.03 -6.23 -1.99
CA SER A 270 -10.27 -4.91 -2.58
C SER A 270 -9.12 -4.50 -3.51
N ARG A 271 -7.87 -4.69 -3.09
CA ARG A 271 -6.70 -4.42 -3.95
C ARG A 271 -6.65 -5.33 -5.18
N THR A 272 -7.01 -6.60 -5.02
CA THR A 272 -7.08 -7.56 -6.14
C THR A 272 -8.18 -7.15 -7.12
N GLU A 273 -9.34 -6.74 -6.62
CA GLU A 273 -10.44 -6.21 -7.43
C GLU A 273 -10.04 -4.95 -8.18
N GLU A 274 -9.34 -4.00 -7.53
CA GLU A 274 -8.80 -2.81 -8.19
C GLU A 274 -7.82 -3.17 -9.32
N MET A 275 -6.91 -4.13 -9.09
CA MET A 275 -5.96 -4.58 -10.11
C MET A 275 -6.66 -5.30 -11.27
N LEU A 276 -7.67 -6.12 -10.98
CA LEU A 276 -8.47 -6.80 -12.00
C LEU A 276 -9.33 -5.81 -12.80
N ALA A 277 -9.89 -4.80 -12.14
CA ALA A 277 -10.62 -3.71 -12.79
C ALA A 277 -9.69 -2.95 -13.74
N HIS A 278 -8.46 -2.64 -13.32
CA HIS A 278 -7.47 -1.97 -14.17
C HIS A 278 -7.10 -2.82 -15.41
N LYS A 279 -6.90 -4.13 -15.24
CA LYS A 279 -6.70 -5.06 -16.37
C LYS A 279 -7.91 -5.13 -17.30
N GLY A 280 -9.12 -5.11 -16.74
CA GLY A 280 -10.38 -5.08 -17.47
C GLY A 280 -10.51 -3.80 -18.31
N THR A 281 -10.21 -2.65 -17.72
CA THR A 281 -10.19 -1.36 -18.41
C THR A 281 -9.19 -1.37 -19.57
N PHE A 282 -7.95 -1.82 -19.35
CA PHE A 282 -6.96 -1.95 -20.41
C PHE A 282 -7.47 -2.84 -21.55
N SER A 283 -8.02 -4.01 -21.24
CA SER A 283 -8.56 -4.94 -22.24
C SER A 283 -9.72 -4.31 -23.02
N GLY A 284 -10.60 -3.56 -22.34
CA GLY A 284 -11.68 -2.82 -22.97
C GLY A 284 -11.17 -1.71 -23.90
N VAL A 285 -10.10 -1.00 -23.54
CA VAL A 285 -9.49 0.04 -24.40
C VAL A 285 -8.89 -0.59 -25.64
N ILE A 286 -8.16 -1.70 -25.50
CA ILE A 286 -7.58 -2.45 -26.63
C ILE A 286 -8.69 -2.97 -27.56
N ALA A 287 -9.79 -3.49 -27.00
CA ALA A 287 -10.94 -3.93 -27.79
C ALA A 287 -11.61 -2.78 -28.54
N ALA A 288 -11.79 -1.62 -27.91
CA ALA A 288 -12.35 -0.42 -28.56
C ALA A 288 -11.42 0.12 -29.66
N LEU A 289 -10.11 0.19 -29.41
CA LEU A 289 -9.11 0.57 -30.42
C LEU A 289 -9.12 -0.36 -31.64
N SER A 290 -9.45 -1.65 -31.46
CA SER A 290 -9.52 -2.59 -32.58
C SER A 290 -10.64 -2.29 -33.57
N GLN A 291 -11.65 -1.51 -33.14
CA GLN A 291 -12.75 -1.05 -33.99
C GLN A 291 -12.39 0.23 -34.77
N ILE A 292 -11.33 0.93 -34.36
CA ILE A 292 -10.85 2.14 -35.05
C ILE A 292 -10.06 1.74 -36.29
N LYS A 293 -10.31 2.45 -37.39
CA LYS A 293 -9.63 2.20 -38.66
C LYS A 293 -8.11 2.46 -38.50
N PRO A 294 -7.23 1.55 -38.93
CA PRO A 294 -5.81 1.82 -38.99
C PRO A 294 -5.49 2.98 -39.94
N GLY A 295 -4.48 3.77 -39.59
CA GLY A 295 -4.05 4.94 -40.34
C GLY A 295 -4.92 6.19 -40.14
N SER A 296 -5.80 6.22 -39.14
CA SER A 296 -6.63 7.39 -38.83
C SER A 296 -6.28 8.05 -37.49
N ILE A 297 -6.66 9.33 -37.39
CA ILE A 297 -6.70 10.08 -36.13
C ILE A 297 -8.08 9.87 -35.51
N PHE A 298 -8.13 9.72 -34.19
CA PHE A 298 -9.36 9.59 -33.41
C PHE A 298 -9.26 10.41 -32.12
N LEU A 299 -10.41 10.72 -31.54
CA LEU A 299 -10.54 11.46 -30.29
C LEU A 299 -10.71 10.50 -29.12
N LEU A 300 -10.30 10.94 -27.92
CA LEU A 300 -10.60 10.23 -26.67
C LEU A 300 -12.11 9.93 -26.53
N GLU A 301 -12.96 10.88 -26.93
CA GLU A 301 -14.41 10.74 -26.84
C GLU A 301 -14.95 9.61 -27.72
N ASP A 302 -14.30 9.30 -28.85
CA ASP A 302 -14.71 8.20 -29.72
C ASP A 302 -14.59 6.86 -28.98
N LEU A 303 -13.53 6.69 -28.18
CA LEU A 303 -13.34 5.49 -27.35
C LEU A 303 -14.29 5.44 -26.16
N VAL A 304 -14.53 6.58 -25.51
CA VAL A 304 -15.52 6.67 -24.41
C VAL A 304 -16.89 6.22 -24.91
N ASN A 305 -17.31 6.70 -26.09
CA ASN A 305 -18.57 6.33 -26.71
C ASN A 305 -18.64 4.83 -27.08
N LEU A 306 -17.54 4.25 -27.56
CA LEU A 306 -17.47 2.83 -27.90
C LEU A 306 -17.53 1.90 -26.68
N GLN A 307 -17.09 2.35 -25.50
CA GLN A 307 -17.20 1.55 -24.27
C GLN A 307 -18.57 1.66 -23.58
N GLY A 308 -19.34 2.71 -23.86
CA GLY A 308 -20.68 2.92 -23.31
C GLY A 308 -20.71 3.23 -21.81
N GLU A 309 -21.91 3.27 -21.22
CA GLU A 309 -22.13 3.72 -19.82
C GLU A 309 -21.54 2.80 -18.74
N ARG A 310 -21.27 1.54 -19.07
CA ARG A 310 -20.57 0.58 -18.17
C ARG A 310 -19.08 0.50 -18.47
N GLY A 311 -18.58 1.37 -19.35
CA GLY A 311 -17.18 1.49 -19.71
C GLY A 311 -16.32 2.09 -18.61
N ALA A 312 -15.03 2.18 -18.87
CA ALA A 312 -14.11 2.83 -17.94
C ALA A 312 -14.29 4.35 -17.94
N THR A 313 -13.82 4.99 -16.87
CA THR A 313 -13.84 6.46 -16.80
C THR A 313 -12.94 7.08 -17.86
N ARG A 314 -13.29 8.29 -18.29
CA ARG A 314 -12.52 9.07 -19.27
C ARG A 314 -11.06 9.22 -18.85
N GLU A 315 -10.80 9.45 -17.57
CA GLU A 315 -9.46 9.59 -17.01
C GLU A 315 -8.67 8.28 -17.10
N ALA A 316 -9.31 7.14 -16.85
CA ALA A 316 -8.66 5.83 -16.94
C ALA A 316 -8.29 5.50 -18.39
N ILE A 317 -9.19 5.76 -19.34
CA ILE A 317 -8.93 5.59 -20.78
C ILE A 317 -7.77 6.49 -21.20
N SER A 318 -7.78 7.77 -20.84
CA SER A 318 -6.71 8.71 -21.20
C SER A 318 -5.35 8.25 -20.69
N ARG A 319 -5.26 7.76 -19.44
CA ARG A 319 -3.99 7.24 -18.89
C ARG A 319 -3.46 6.06 -19.69
N ILE A 320 -4.33 5.13 -20.08
CA ILE A 320 -3.93 3.98 -20.88
C ILE A 320 -3.48 4.40 -22.28
N LEU A 321 -4.15 5.38 -22.91
CA LEU A 321 -3.71 5.89 -24.20
C LEU A 321 -2.34 6.58 -24.11
N ASP A 322 -2.08 7.31 -23.03
CA ASP A 322 -0.76 7.89 -22.77
C ASP A 322 0.30 6.79 -22.58
N ASP A 323 0.01 5.72 -21.83
CA ASP A 323 0.91 4.57 -21.69
C ASP A 323 1.19 3.89 -23.05
N LEU A 324 0.16 3.72 -23.88
CA LEU A 324 0.27 3.13 -25.21
C LEU A 324 1.04 4.01 -26.21
N CYS A 325 1.17 5.32 -25.96
CA CYS A 325 2.05 6.20 -26.73
C CYS A 325 3.53 6.06 -26.34
N GLY A 326 3.81 5.57 -25.14
CA GLY A 326 5.16 5.46 -24.58
C GLY A 326 5.90 4.17 -24.92
N THR A 327 7.17 4.12 -24.53
CA THR A 327 7.96 2.88 -24.49
C THR A 327 7.40 1.93 -23.43
N PRO A 328 7.36 0.61 -23.66
CA PRO A 328 7.87 -0.12 -24.83
C PRO A 328 6.84 -0.29 -25.95
N TYR A 329 5.64 0.27 -25.82
CA TYR A 329 4.50 -0.04 -26.68
C TYR A 329 4.55 0.67 -28.03
N PHE A 330 4.56 2.01 -28.04
CA PHE A 330 4.41 2.83 -29.26
C PHE A 330 3.25 2.39 -30.17
N PHE A 331 2.12 2.01 -29.57
CA PHE A 331 0.92 1.61 -30.29
C PHE A 331 0.28 2.80 -30.99
N LEU A 332 0.34 3.94 -30.32
CA LEU A 332 -0.31 5.18 -30.73
C LEU A 332 0.72 6.31 -30.83
N ARG A 333 0.37 7.36 -31.56
CA ARG A 333 1.07 8.65 -31.50
C ARG A 333 0.08 9.72 -31.07
N ARG A 334 0.45 10.52 -30.08
CA ARG A 334 -0.33 11.69 -29.68
C ARG A 334 -0.09 12.81 -30.67
N THR A 335 -1.15 13.31 -31.30
CA THR A 335 -1.07 14.45 -32.25
C THR A 335 -1.37 15.75 -31.54
N ASN A 336 -2.45 15.80 -30.75
CA ASN A 336 -2.87 16.94 -29.92
C ASN A 336 -3.41 16.44 -28.56
N PRO A 337 -3.71 17.33 -27.60
CA PRO A 337 -4.40 16.93 -26.37
C PRO A 337 -5.75 16.26 -26.65
N GLY A 338 -5.86 14.96 -26.34
CA GLY A 338 -7.07 14.19 -26.59
C GLY A 338 -7.22 13.61 -28.01
N GLU A 339 -6.25 13.86 -28.90
CA GLU A 339 -6.20 13.29 -30.25
C GLU A 339 -5.04 12.31 -30.40
N TYR A 340 -5.34 11.15 -30.96
CA TYR A 340 -4.41 10.05 -31.10
C TYR A 340 -4.45 9.50 -32.53
N TYR A 341 -3.28 9.09 -33.02
CA TYR A 341 -3.11 8.46 -34.31
C TYR A 341 -2.79 6.97 -34.13
N LEU A 342 -3.63 6.11 -34.70
CA LEU A 342 -3.42 4.66 -34.76
C LEU A 342 -2.77 4.30 -36.09
N ALA A 343 -1.47 4.08 -36.12
CA ALA A 343 -0.74 3.83 -37.37
C ALA A 343 -1.02 2.44 -37.99
N ARG A 344 -1.23 1.43 -37.15
CA ARG A 344 -1.30 0.01 -37.53
C ARG A 344 -2.45 -0.69 -36.81
N PRO A 345 -2.97 -1.82 -37.34
CA PRO A 345 -3.97 -2.61 -36.64
C PRO A 345 -3.48 -3.05 -35.25
N VAL A 346 -4.36 -2.96 -34.25
CA VAL A 346 -4.06 -3.33 -32.86
C VAL A 346 -3.51 -4.76 -32.75
N LEU A 347 -4.05 -5.70 -33.54
CA LEU A 347 -3.58 -7.08 -33.55
C LEU A 347 -2.10 -7.22 -33.98
N GLN A 348 -1.66 -6.43 -34.98
CA GLN A 348 -0.25 -6.44 -35.39
C GLN A 348 0.66 -5.85 -34.31
N LEU A 349 0.20 -4.81 -33.62
CA LEU A 349 0.94 -4.18 -32.53
C LEU A 349 1.11 -5.15 -31.36
N LEU A 350 0.07 -5.92 -31.01
CA LEU A 350 0.14 -6.99 -30.01
C LEU A 350 1.12 -8.11 -30.40
N HIS A 351 1.12 -8.55 -31.66
CA HIS A 351 2.12 -9.52 -32.15
C HIS A 351 3.56 -8.98 -32.07
N GLY A 352 3.74 -7.68 -32.28
CA GLY A 352 5.03 -7.01 -32.09
C GLY A 352 5.52 -7.12 -30.64
N LEU A 353 4.65 -6.84 -29.67
CA LEU A 353 4.97 -6.99 -28.24
C LEU A 353 5.27 -8.45 -27.86
N GLU A 354 4.47 -9.38 -28.36
CA GLU A 354 4.67 -10.81 -28.12
C GLU A 354 6.06 -11.25 -28.60
N SER A 355 6.44 -10.84 -29.80
CA SER A 355 7.76 -11.15 -30.40
C SER A 355 8.89 -10.51 -29.60
N TYR A 356 8.73 -9.25 -29.19
CA TYR A 356 9.69 -8.56 -28.34
C TYR A 356 9.87 -9.26 -26.98
N ALA A 357 8.76 -9.63 -26.32
CA ALA A 357 8.79 -10.34 -25.05
C ALA A 357 9.44 -11.73 -25.18
N LYS A 358 9.18 -12.46 -26.27
CA LYS A 358 9.86 -13.73 -26.57
C LYS A 358 11.37 -13.56 -26.71
N SER A 359 11.82 -12.58 -27.50
CA SER A 359 13.24 -12.28 -27.69
C SER A 359 13.93 -11.88 -26.38
N LEU A 360 13.28 -11.05 -25.54
CA LEU A 360 13.78 -10.72 -24.21
C LEU A 360 13.92 -11.96 -23.32
N LYS A 361 12.92 -12.85 -23.33
CA LYS A 361 12.94 -14.08 -22.55
C LYS A 361 14.10 -14.98 -22.97
N GLU A 362 14.31 -15.17 -24.26
CA GLU A 362 15.42 -15.95 -24.82
C GLU A 362 16.79 -15.38 -24.38
N GLY A 363 16.95 -14.06 -24.44
CA GLY A 363 18.17 -13.38 -23.97
C GLY A 363 18.42 -13.57 -22.47
N LEU A 364 17.37 -13.51 -21.64
CA LEU A 364 17.50 -13.76 -20.20
C LEU A 364 17.86 -15.21 -19.87
N THR A 365 17.30 -16.18 -20.59
CA THR A 365 17.65 -17.61 -20.40
C THR A 365 19.07 -17.96 -20.79
N GLN A 366 19.74 -17.12 -21.60
CA GLN A 366 21.17 -17.30 -21.91
C GLN A 366 22.08 -16.70 -20.83
N LEU A 367 21.55 -15.86 -19.94
CA LEU A 367 22.28 -15.19 -18.86
C LEU A 367 22.12 -15.88 -17.49
N SER A 368 21.03 -16.63 -17.29
CA SER A 368 20.75 -17.47 -16.12
C SER A 368 21.35 -18.85 -16.27
#